data_AF-A0A0N1D3Q9-F1
#
_entry.id   AF-A0A0N1D3Q9-F1
#
_cell.length_a   1.000
_cell.length_b   1.000
_cell.length_c   1.000
_cell.angle_alpha   90.00
_cell.angle_beta   90.00
_cell.angle_gamma   90.00
#
_symmetry.space_group_name_H-M   'P 1'
#
loop_
_entity.id
_entity.type
_entity.pdbx_description
1 polymer ?
#
loop_
_entity_poly.entity_id
_entity_poly.type
_entity_poly.pdbx_seq_one_letter_code
_entity_poly.pdbx_strand_id
1 'polypeptide(L)'
;MMHLSGTLRLAPPHAIVPWEIRRALVTVFGLPHAIPDMAIFGEGAAHAFARPALGYTAPTEWEGHALPPVARMELQRRVSPKYETLLLAGATPDGVPDDMRLVLNDVKSLTDERFVQGQRNVAEAIANIGRHRLEEVMIASTYADIMDLLVRAGIELGVGMDKLLDNMRPIVEAIPSRWVEMKLRHQRQANPQKAWDSHDLNDVTALAIAVPYCDVVVTERSWTSMLNVAKVPARFSHMVTPSLRDVMDLLGT
;
A
#
# COMPACT_ATOMS: atom_id res chain seq x y z
N MET A 1 -12.34 -16.08 -1.19
CA MET A 1 -10.96 -15.55 -1.20
C MET A 1 -9.91 -16.65 -1.12
N MET A 2 -9.92 -17.55 -0.11
CA MET A 2 -8.92 -18.62 0.03
C MET A 2 -8.75 -19.50 -1.22
N HIS A 3 -9.86 -19.87 -1.89
CA HIS A 3 -9.82 -20.73 -3.08
C HIS A 3 -9.29 -20.07 -4.36
N LEU A 4 -9.21 -18.73 -4.42
CA LEU A 4 -8.78 -18.01 -5.64
C LEU A 4 -7.35 -17.49 -5.54
N SER A 5 -6.94 -16.89 -4.41
CA SER A 5 -5.58 -16.34 -4.26
C SER A 5 -4.63 -17.21 -3.44
N GLY A 6 -5.08 -18.33 -2.87
CA GLY A 6 -4.24 -19.16 -1.99
C GLY A 6 -3.74 -18.42 -0.75
N THR A 7 -4.42 -17.36 -0.31
CA THR A 7 -4.00 -16.42 0.75
C THR A 7 -2.82 -15.51 0.39
N LEU A 8 -2.43 -15.42 -0.88
CA LEU A 8 -1.45 -14.44 -1.36
C LEU A 8 -1.97 -13.01 -1.16
N ARG A 9 -1.09 -12.13 -0.69
CA ARG A 9 -1.36 -10.73 -0.30
C ARG A 9 -0.20 -9.84 -0.72
N LEU A 10 -0.53 -8.59 -1.05
CA LEU A 10 0.45 -7.50 -1.10
C LEU A 10 0.78 -7.03 0.32
N ALA A 11 2.00 -6.56 0.53
CA ALA A 11 2.38 -5.85 1.74
C ALA A 11 1.55 -4.56 1.88
N PRO A 12 1.25 -4.10 3.11
CA PRO A 12 0.40 -2.95 3.32
C PRO A 12 1.10 -1.63 3.02
N PRO A 13 0.36 -0.53 2.76
CA PRO A 13 0.93 0.78 2.48
C PRO A 13 1.95 1.26 3.52
N HIS A 14 1.71 1.03 4.82
CA HIS A 14 2.62 1.47 5.89
C HIS A 14 3.94 0.70 5.92
N ALA A 15 4.05 -0.44 5.22
CA ALA A 15 5.31 -1.13 5.00
C ALA A 15 5.97 -0.72 3.66
N ILE A 16 5.17 -0.62 2.60
CA ILE A 16 5.67 -0.32 1.25
C ILE A 16 6.18 1.12 1.12
N VAL A 17 5.42 2.11 1.59
CA VAL A 17 5.75 3.53 1.38
C VAL A 17 7.10 3.90 2.02
N PRO A 18 7.40 3.54 3.28
CA PRO A 18 8.73 3.81 3.85
C PRO A 18 9.87 3.13 3.10
N TRP A 19 9.64 1.92 2.56
CA TRP A 19 10.63 1.21 1.75
C TRP A 19 10.87 1.91 0.41
N GLU A 20 9.80 2.31 -0.30
CA GLU A 20 9.89 3.07 -1.54
C GLU A 20 10.59 4.42 -1.34
N ILE A 21 10.29 5.12 -0.24
CA ILE A 21 10.94 6.39 0.10
C ILE A 21 12.47 6.21 0.16
N ARG A 22 12.96 5.19 0.88
CA ARG A 22 14.40 4.95 0.96
C ARG A 22 15.01 4.68 -0.42
N ARG A 23 14.35 3.86 -1.24
CA ARG A 23 14.80 3.58 -2.61
C ARG A 23 14.80 4.84 -3.48
N ALA A 24 13.77 5.67 -3.36
CA ALA A 24 13.65 6.94 -4.08
C ALA A 24 14.78 7.89 -3.69
N LEU A 25 15.06 8.08 -2.40
CA LEU A 25 16.15 8.94 -1.93
C LEU A 25 17.52 8.44 -2.41
N VAL A 26 17.78 7.13 -2.33
CA VAL A 26 19.01 6.53 -2.87
C VAL A 26 19.16 6.80 -4.36
N THR A 27 18.09 6.61 -5.13
CA THR A 27 18.10 6.79 -6.59
C THR A 27 18.27 8.25 -6.98
N VAL A 28 17.47 9.16 -6.39
CA VAL A 28 17.46 10.59 -6.71
C VAL A 28 18.79 11.26 -6.37
N PHE A 29 19.39 10.91 -5.23
CA PHE A 29 20.64 11.52 -4.78
C PHE A 29 21.90 10.71 -5.11
N GLY A 30 21.77 9.57 -5.81
CA GLY A 30 22.89 8.72 -6.18
C GLY A 30 23.68 8.21 -4.97
N LEU A 31 22.99 7.86 -3.88
CA LEU A 31 23.64 7.48 -2.63
C LEU A 31 24.24 6.06 -2.73
N PRO A 32 25.39 5.79 -2.10
CA PRO A 32 26.03 4.47 -2.12
C PRO A 32 25.39 3.49 -1.11
N HIS A 33 24.07 3.56 -0.91
CA HIS A 33 23.35 2.70 0.04
C HIS A 33 22.59 1.62 -0.72
N ALA A 34 22.74 0.37 -0.30
CA ALA A 34 21.86 -0.70 -0.74
C ALA A 34 20.61 -0.72 0.15
N ILE A 35 19.42 -0.63 -0.46
CA ILE A 35 18.17 -0.84 0.26
C ILE A 35 17.81 -2.32 0.13
N PRO A 36 17.62 -3.04 1.25
CA PRO A 36 17.21 -4.44 1.20
C PRO A 36 15.92 -4.60 0.40
N ASP A 37 15.85 -5.69 -0.36
CA ASP A 37 14.61 -6.07 -1.02
C ASP A 37 13.53 -6.35 0.02
N MET A 38 12.31 -6.00 -0.34
CA MET A 38 11.14 -6.25 0.49
C MET A 38 10.26 -7.30 -0.19
N ALA A 39 9.73 -8.23 0.60
CA ALA A 39 8.68 -9.12 0.13
C ALA A 39 7.41 -8.31 -0.15
N ILE A 40 7.21 -7.95 -1.42
CA ILE A 40 5.98 -7.27 -1.86
C ILE A 40 4.80 -8.23 -1.74
N PHE A 41 4.99 -9.47 -2.19
CA PHE A 41 4.02 -10.54 -2.09
C PHE A 41 4.37 -11.48 -0.95
N GLY A 42 3.34 -11.95 -0.25
CA GLY A 42 3.46 -12.90 0.84
C GLY A 42 2.10 -13.46 1.22
N GLU A 43 2.04 -14.26 2.28
CA GLU A 43 0.86 -15.05 2.61
C GLU A 43 0.21 -14.63 3.93
N GLY A 44 -1.11 -14.68 3.96
CA GLY A 44 -1.92 -14.54 5.17
C GLY A 44 -1.98 -13.13 5.77
N ALA A 45 -2.64 -13.03 6.92
CA ALA A 45 -2.88 -11.78 7.63
C ALA A 45 -1.58 -11.15 8.15
N ALA A 46 -0.63 -11.96 8.61
CA ALA A 46 0.66 -11.48 9.09
C ALA A 46 1.38 -10.61 8.05
N HIS A 47 1.38 -11.06 6.79
CA HIS A 47 1.92 -10.30 5.67
C HIS A 47 1.05 -9.08 5.35
N ALA A 48 -0.25 -9.28 5.18
CA ALA A 48 -1.19 -8.22 4.80
C ALA A 48 -1.22 -7.03 5.75
N PHE A 49 -0.92 -7.23 7.03
CA PHE A 49 -0.88 -6.17 8.04
C PHE A 49 0.55 -5.80 8.48
N ALA A 50 1.58 -6.46 7.93
CA ALA A 50 2.97 -6.37 8.37
C ALA A 50 3.10 -6.55 9.90
N ARG A 51 2.42 -7.57 10.44
CA ARG A 51 2.41 -7.92 11.86
C ARG A 51 2.73 -9.41 12.02
N PRO A 52 4.01 -9.77 12.26
CA PRO A 52 4.42 -11.17 12.43
C PRO A 52 3.64 -11.93 13.51
N ALA A 53 3.18 -11.22 14.55
CA ALA A 53 2.39 -11.78 15.64
C ALA A 53 1.03 -12.35 15.20
N LEU A 54 0.51 -11.95 14.04
CA LEU A 54 -0.72 -12.52 13.48
C LEU A 54 -0.48 -13.86 12.76
N GLY A 55 0.77 -14.30 12.64
CA GLY A 55 1.13 -15.59 12.07
C GLY A 55 1.24 -16.65 13.16
N TYR A 56 0.82 -17.88 12.84
CA TYR A 56 1.15 -19.01 13.70
C TYR A 56 2.65 -19.29 13.65
N THR A 57 3.27 -19.47 14.82
CA THR A 57 4.63 -20.00 14.94
C THR A 57 4.60 -21.25 15.80
N ALA A 58 5.07 -22.38 15.25
CA ALA A 58 5.17 -23.62 15.99
C ALA A 58 6.10 -23.44 17.21
N PRO A 59 5.64 -23.79 18.43
CA PRO A 59 6.44 -23.66 19.64
C PRO A 59 7.75 -24.46 19.52
N THR A 60 8.76 -23.99 20.24
CA THR A 60 10.06 -24.67 20.34
C THR A 60 10.03 -25.82 21.32
N GLU A 61 9.06 -25.83 22.23
CA GLU A 61 8.91 -26.80 23.30
C GLU A 61 7.42 -27.14 23.56
N TRP A 62 7.18 -28.32 24.12
CA TRP A 62 5.87 -28.77 24.59
C TRP A 62 6.07 -29.45 25.96
N GLU A 63 5.34 -28.99 26.97
CA GLU A 63 5.42 -29.54 28.35
C GLU A 63 6.87 -29.62 28.89
N GLY A 64 7.70 -28.61 28.59
CA GLY A 64 9.10 -28.55 29.02
C GLY A 64 10.08 -29.41 28.19
N HIS A 65 9.61 -30.04 27.12
CA HIS A 65 10.45 -30.81 26.20
C HIS A 65 10.62 -30.12 24.85
N ALA A 66 11.87 -29.99 24.39
CA ALA A 66 12.17 -29.42 23.09
C ALA A 66 11.54 -30.24 21.95
N LEU A 67 10.80 -29.58 21.07
CA LEU A 67 10.18 -30.21 19.92
C LEU A 67 11.21 -30.42 18.80
N PRO A 68 11.33 -31.64 18.24
CA PRO A 68 12.21 -31.90 17.10
C PRO A 68 11.88 -30.98 15.92
N PRO A 69 12.87 -30.54 15.11
CA PRO A 69 12.62 -29.66 13.97
C PRO A 69 11.56 -30.18 13.00
N VAL A 70 11.54 -31.49 12.74
CA VAL A 70 10.54 -32.14 11.88
C VAL A 70 9.13 -32.02 12.47
N ALA A 71 8.98 -32.20 13.78
CA ALA A 71 7.70 -32.05 14.46
C ALA A 71 7.22 -30.59 14.41
N ARG A 72 8.13 -29.62 14.59
CA ARG A 72 7.83 -28.19 14.48
C ARG A 72 7.38 -27.82 13.06
N MET A 73 8.08 -28.30 12.04
CA MET A 73 7.68 -28.09 10.64
C MET A 73 6.30 -28.67 10.34
N GLU A 74 6.01 -29.89 10.81
CA GLU A 74 4.71 -30.51 10.55
C GLU A 74 3.58 -29.82 11.32
N LEU A 75 3.84 -29.38 12.55
CA LEU A 75 2.90 -28.60 13.34
C LEU A 75 2.61 -27.26 12.68
N GLN A 76 3.65 -26.54 12.24
CA GLN A 76 3.53 -25.31 11.44
C GLN A 76 2.62 -25.55 10.24
N ARG A 77 2.95 -26.54 9.40
CA ARG A 77 2.21 -26.86 8.17
C ARG A 77 0.74 -27.18 8.42
N ARG A 78 0.42 -27.90 9.50
CA ARG A 78 -0.96 -28.34 9.81
C ARG A 78 -1.80 -27.26 10.48
N VAL A 79 -1.19 -26.44 11.35
CA VAL A 79 -1.90 -25.50 12.21
C VAL A 79 -2.02 -24.13 11.55
N SER A 80 -1.02 -23.66 10.80
CA SER A 80 -1.04 -22.34 10.16
C SER A 80 -2.32 -22.04 9.38
N PRO A 81 -2.85 -22.93 8.49
CA PRO A 81 -4.07 -22.64 7.75
C PRO A 81 -5.32 -22.53 8.64
N LYS A 82 -5.39 -23.33 9.71
CA LYS A 82 -6.49 -23.29 10.68
C LYS A 82 -6.44 -22.02 11.53
N TYR A 83 -5.24 -21.64 11.96
CA TYR A 83 -5.00 -20.42 12.72
C TYR A 83 -5.39 -19.18 11.92
N GLU A 84 -4.97 -19.10 10.63
CA GLU A 84 -5.38 -18.04 9.71
C GLU A 84 -6.92 -17.97 9.57
N THR A 85 -7.58 -19.13 9.47
CA THR A 85 -9.05 -19.20 9.37
C THR A 85 -9.73 -18.67 10.63
N LEU A 86 -9.23 -19.04 11.81
CA LEU A 86 -9.75 -18.57 13.10
C LEU A 86 -9.55 -17.06 13.27
N LEU A 87 -8.37 -16.56 12.92
CA LEU A 87 -8.04 -15.14 12.96
C LEU A 87 -8.98 -14.33 12.05
N LEU A 88 -9.16 -14.76 10.80
CA LEU A 88 -10.04 -14.08 9.84
C LEU A 88 -11.53 -14.17 10.21
N ALA A 89 -11.93 -15.22 10.92
CA ALA A 89 -13.28 -15.37 11.45
C ALA A 89 -13.56 -14.46 12.66
N GLY A 90 -12.53 -13.76 13.19
CA GLY A 90 -12.65 -12.95 14.41
C GLY A 90 -12.86 -13.79 15.67
N ALA A 91 -12.65 -15.11 15.59
CA ALA A 91 -12.78 -16.04 16.70
C ALA A 91 -11.49 -16.00 17.54
N THR A 92 -11.24 -14.90 18.23
CA THR A 92 -10.24 -14.86 19.30
C THR A 92 -10.82 -15.52 20.55
N PRO A 93 -10.21 -16.59 21.08
CA PRO A 93 -10.60 -17.17 22.37
C PRO A 93 -10.56 -16.13 23.50
N ASP A 94 -11.37 -16.32 24.54
CA ASP A 94 -11.32 -15.48 25.74
C ASP A 94 -9.91 -15.52 26.36
N GLY A 95 -9.34 -14.36 26.68
CA GLY A 95 -8.03 -14.21 27.34
C GLY A 95 -6.83 -13.97 26.42
N VAL A 96 -7.03 -13.87 25.10
CA VAL A 96 -5.98 -13.44 24.16
C VAL A 96 -5.81 -11.92 24.22
N PRO A 97 -4.58 -11.35 24.13
CA PRO A 97 -4.38 -9.91 24.25
C PRO A 97 -5.09 -9.13 23.14
N ASP A 98 -5.51 -7.89 23.43
CA ASP A 98 -6.31 -7.07 22.53
C ASP A 98 -5.61 -6.76 21.18
N ASP A 99 -4.29 -6.92 21.08
CA ASP A 99 -3.52 -6.74 19.84
C ASP A 99 -3.76 -7.83 18.78
N MET A 100 -4.24 -9.00 19.20
CA MET A 100 -4.66 -10.11 18.33
C MET A 100 -6.13 -10.04 17.94
N ARG A 101 -6.93 -9.15 18.54
CA ARG A 101 -8.27 -8.83 18.03
C ARG A 101 -8.08 -8.04 16.75
N LEU A 102 -8.31 -8.70 15.62
CA LEU A 102 -8.32 -8.05 14.33
C LEU A 102 -9.59 -7.20 14.19
N VAL A 103 -9.62 -6.06 14.89
CA VAL A 103 -10.70 -5.09 14.78
C VAL A 103 -10.49 -4.35 13.46
N LEU A 104 -11.03 -4.90 12.37
CA LEU A 104 -11.04 -4.27 11.03
C LEU A 104 -11.63 -2.84 11.05
N ASN A 105 -12.33 -2.47 12.12
CA ASN A 105 -13.00 -1.18 12.27
C ASN A 105 -12.07 -0.04 12.75
N ASP A 106 -11.03 -0.31 13.54
CA ASP A 106 -10.18 0.75 14.13
C ASP A 106 -9.14 1.31 13.15
N VAL A 107 -8.82 0.57 12.09
CA VAL A 107 -7.91 1.03 11.02
C VAL A 107 -8.63 1.94 10.01
N LYS A 108 -9.97 1.86 9.92
CA LYS A 108 -10.77 2.59 8.91
C LYS A 108 -11.18 4.00 9.33
N SER A 109 -11.64 4.18 10.57
CA SER A 109 -12.37 5.40 10.94
C SER A 109 -11.50 6.66 11.12
N LEU A 110 -10.23 6.50 11.52
CA LEU A 110 -9.35 7.65 11.82
C LEU A 110 -8.72 8.30 10.57
N THR A 111 -8.68 7.58 9.44
CA THR A 111 -8.07 8.04 8.19
C THR A 111 -9.06 8.67 7.21
N ASP A 112 -10.32 8.23 7.24
CA ASP A 112 -11.34 8.63 6.25
C ASP A 112 -11.68 10.13 6.33
N GLU A 113 -12.00 10.65 7.52
CA GLU A 113 -12.36 12.07 7.69
C GLU A 113 -11.19 13.01 7.42
N ARG A 114 -9.98 12.63 7.88
CA ARG A 114 -8.75 13.40 7.63
C ARG A 114 -8.44 13.46 6.14
N PHE A 115 -8.62 12.36 5.42
CA PHE A 115 -8.41 12.34 3.98
C PHE A 115 -9.41 13.21 3.23
N VAL A 116 -10.72 13.09 3.53
CA VAL A 116 -11.75 13.92 2.88
C VAL A 116 -11.47 15.40 3.14
N GLN A 117 -11.11 15.78 4.37
CA GLN A 117 -10.74 17.15 4.69
C GLN A 117 -9.47 17.59 3.96
N GLY A 118 -8.45 16.74 3.87
CA GLY A 118 -7.24 16.99 3.07
C GLY A 118 -7.56 17.24 1.60
N GLN A 119 -8.46 16.47 0.99
CA GLN A 119 -8.87 16.68 -0.41
C GLN A 119 -9.67 17.97 -0.60
N ARG A 120 -10.44 18.41 0.40
CA ARG A 120 -11.12 19.71 0.39
C ARG A 120 -10.11 20.87 0.43
N ASN A 121 -9.10 20.77 1.29
CA ASN A 121 -8.03 21.78 1.37
C ASN A 121 -7.27 21.88 0.04
N VAL A 122 -7.01 20.75 -0.63
CA VAL A 122 -6.41 20.73 -1.97
C VAL A 122 -7.32 21.41 -3.00
N ALA A 123 -8.62 21.10 -2.99
CA ALA A 123 -9.59 21.73 -3.90
C ALA A 123 -9.66 23.26 -3.71
N GLU A 124 -9.62 23.73 -2.46
CA GLU A 124 -9.56 25.15 -2.12
C GLU A 124 -8.26 25.81 -2.60
N ALA A 125 -7.11 25.16 -2.39
CA ALA A 125 -5.83 25.64 -2.90
C ALA A 125 -5.84 25.77 -4.45
N ILE A 126 -6.44 24.80 -5.16
CA ILE A 126 -6.61 24.84 -6.61
C ILE A 126 -7.53 26.00 -7.03
N ALA A 127 -8.61 26.26 -6.28
CA ALA A 127 -9.52 27.36 -6.56
C ALA A 127 -8.81 28.73 -6.40
N ASN A 128 -7.94 28.86 -5.39
CA ASN A 128 -7.21 30.10 -5.11
C ASN A 128 -6.05 30.35 -6.08
N ILE A 129 -5.28 29.32 -6.42
CA ILE A 129 -4.06 29.44 -7.24
C ILE A 129 -4.37 29.33 -8.75
N GLY A 130 -5.49 28.69 -9.10
CA GLY A 130 -5.93 28.46 -10.46
C GLY A 130 -5.55 27.07 -10.99
N ARG A 131 -6.46 26.49 -11.77
CA ARG A 131 -6.36 25.09 -12.28
C ARG A 131 -5.14 24.80 -13.15
N HIS A 132 -4.54 25.82 -13.76
CA HIS A 132 -3.34 25.66 -14.57
C HIS A 132 -2.13 25.16 -13.74
N ARG A 133 -2.15 25.31 -12.41
CA ARG A 133 -1.12 24.81 -11.48
C ARG A 133 -1.52 23.52 -10.76
N LEU A 134 -2.57 22.83 -11.24
CA LEU A 134 -3.05 21.60 -10.61
C LEU A 134 -1.93 20.59 -10.37
N GLU A 135 -1.05 20.40 -11.35
CA GLU A 135 0.08 19.47 -11.22
C GLU A 135 1.03 19.83 -10.07
N GLU A 136 1.34 21.12 -9.90
CA GLU A 136 2.22 21.59 -8.83
C GLU A 136 1.57 21.41 -7.45
N VAL A 137 0.27 21.71 -7.34
CA VAL A 137 -0.49 21.47 -6.10
C VAL A 137 -0.53 19.98 -5.76
N MET A 138 -0.66 19.11 -6.77
CA MET A 138 -0.66 17.67 -6.57
C MET A 138 0.70 17.17 -6.07
N ILE A 139 1.80 17.62 -6.66
CA ILE A 139 3.15 17.28 -6.17
C ILE A 139 3.35 17.78 -4.74
N ALA A 140 2.99 19.03 -4.45
CA ALA A 140 3.18 19.62 -3.12
C ALA A 140 2.35 18.92 -2.05
N SER A 141 1.08 18.60 -2.34
CA SER A 141 0.22 17.87 -1.40
C SER A 141 0.70 16.44 -1.18
N THR A 142 1.07 15.71 -2.23
CA THR A 142 1.64 14.37 -2.09
C THR A 142 2.94 14.37 -1.30
N TYR A 143 3.79 15.37 -1.49
CA TYR A 143 5.02 15.53 -0.70
C TYR A 143 4.71 15.81 0.77
N ALA A 144 3.76 16.70 1.05
CA ALA A 144 3.33 17.02 2.42
C ALA A 144 2.77 15.79 3.14
N ASP A 145 2.00 14.95 2.44
CA ASP A 145 1.42 13.71 3.00
C ASP A 145 2.48 12.71 3.49
N ILE A 146 3.71 12.76 2.98
CA ILE A 146 4.80 11.84 3.34
C ILE A 146 6.00 12.53 3.99
N MET A 147 5.87 13.82 4.35
CA MET A 147 7.00 14.63 4.84
C MET A 147 7.67 14.02 6.07
N ASP A 148 6.91 13.53 7.05
CA ASP A 148 7.46 12.91 8.26
C ASP A 148 8.30 11.67 7.94
N LEU A 149 7.87 10.86 6.98
CA LEU A 149 8.60 9.66 6.55
C LEU A 149 9.85 10.04 5.76
N LEU A 150 9.77 11.05 4.90
CA LEU A 150 10.91 11.58 4.15
C LEU A 150 12.00 12.11 5.07
N VAL A 151 11.63 12.89 6.10
CA VAL A 151 12.59 13.45 7.05
C VAL A 151 13.30 12.35 7.83
N ARG A 152 12.57 11.34 8.30
CA ARG A 152 13.15 10.18 9.00
C ARG A 152 14.13 9.42 8.11
N ALA A 153 13.73 9.08 6.89
CA ALA A 153 14.59 8.39 5.94
C ALA A 153 15.78 9.27 5.50
N GLY A 154 15.60 10.58 5.39
CA GLY A 154 16.66 11.53 5.10
C GLY A 154 17.73 11.55 6.18
N ILE A 155 17.33 11.55 7.46
CA ILE A 155 18.26 11.44 8.60
C ILE A 155 19.02 10.10 8.53
N GLU A 156 18.32 8.98 8.30
CA GLU A 156 18.93 7.65 8.17
C GLU A 156 20.00 7.60 7.05
N LEU A 157 19.77 8.32 5.95
CA LEU A 157 20.60 8.29 4.74
C LEU A 157 21.57 9.47 4.59
N GLY A 158 21.60 10.39 5.56
CA GLY A 158 22.45 11.59 5.52
C GLY A 158 22.02 12.65 4.49
N VAL A 159 20.73 12.74 4.16
CA VAL A 159 20.15 13.74 3.27
C VAL A 159 19.54 14.88 4.07
N GLY A 160 20.07 16.09 3.87
CA GLY A 160 19.58 17.32 4.52
C GLY A 160 18.19 17.76 4.04
N MET A 161 17.47 18.47 4.90
CA MET A 161 16.12 18.98 4.62
C MET A 161 16.10 19.91 3.39
N ASP A 162 17.14 20.72 3.20
CA ASP A 162 17.34 21.58 2.03
C ASP A 162 17.26 20.77 0.73
N LYS A 163 18.01 19.68 0.65
CA LYS A 163 18.01 18.80 -0.53
C LYS A 163 16.65 18.15 -0.77
N LEU A 164 15.95 17.77 0.29
CA LEU A 164 14.61 17.19 0.18
C LEU A 164 13.61 18.20 -0.42
N LEU A 165 13.62 19.44 0.07
CA LEU A 165 12.74 20.51 -0.41
C LEU A 165 13.08 20.94 -1.85
N ASP A 166 14.36 21.02 -2.21
CA ASP A 166 14.78 21.38 -3.56
C ASP A 166 14.45 20.30 -4.61
N ASN A 167 14.14 19.07 -4.18
CA ASN A 167 13.91 17.91 -5.04
C ASN A 167 12.53 17.26 -4.85
N MET A 168 11.52 18.01 -4.40
CA MET A 168 10.17 17.50 -4.15
C MET A 168 9.60 16.67 -5.31
N ARG A 169 9.68 17.19 -6.54
CA ARG A 169 9.13 16.51 -7.73
C ARG A 169 9.89 15.23 -8.07
N PRO A 170 11.23 15.24 -8.26
CA PRO A 170 12.00 14.01 -8.49
C PRO A 170 11.74 12.93 -7.43
N ILE A 171 11.61 13.33 -6.16
CA ILE A 171 11.32 12.40 -5.06
C ILE A 171 9.93 11.77 -5.22
N VAL A 172 8.87 12.58 -5.37
CA VAL A 172 7.50 12.06 -5.52
C VAL A 172 7.38 11.16 -6.75
N GLU A 173 8.01 11.53 -7.87
CA GLU A 173 8.00 10.74 -9.09
C GLU A 173 8.79 9.43 -8.96
N ALA A 174 9.79 9.38 -8.09
CA ALA A 174 10.58 8.18 -7.81
C ALA A 174 9.90 7.21 -6.81
N ILE A 175 8.80 7.58 -6.17
CA ILE A 175 8.03 6.75 -5.23
C ILE A 175 6.80 6.19 -5.95
N PRO A 176 6.82 4.93 -6.42
CA PRO A 176 5.79 4.40 -7.31
C PRO A 176 4.37 4.52 -6.76
N SER A 177 4.14 4.11 -5.51
CA SER A 177 2.80 4.15 -4.94
C SER A 177 2.26 5.57 -4.78
N ARG A 178 3.09 6.51 -4.34
CA ARG A 178 2.70 7.92 -4.16
C ARG A 178 2.46 8.60 -5.51
N TRP A 179 3.24 8.25 -6.53
CA TRP A 179 3.03 8.73 -7.88
C TRP A 179 1.67 8.26 -8.44
N VAL A 180 1.32 6.98 -8.28
CA VAL A 180 0.01 6.46 -8.71
C VAL A 180 -1.14 7.15 -7.96
N GLU A 181 -1.05 7.24 -6.64
CA GLU A 181 -2.02 7.92 -5.80
C GLU A 181 -2.24 9.38 -6.25
N MET A 182 -1.13 10.11 -6.45
CA MET A 182 -1.14 11.50 -6.94
C MET A 182 -1.85 11.60 -8.30
N LYS A 183 -1.58 10.69 -9.24
CA LYS A 183 -2.22 10.68 -10.56
C LYS A 183 -3.72 10.41 -10.48
N LEU A 184 -4.15 9.49 -9.62
CA LEU A 184 -5.57 9.24 -9.36
C LEU A 184 -6.27 10.46 -8.76
N ARG A 185 -5.66 11.07 -7.74
CA ARG A 185 -6.18 12.30 -7.11
C ARG A 185 -6.21 13.46 -8.09
N HIS A 186 -5.20 13.60 -8.94
CA HIS A 186 -5.19 14.60 -10.01
C HIS A 186 -6.39 14.45 -10.94
N GLN A 187 -6.71 13.24 -11.40
CA GLN A 187 -7.88 12.99 -12.27
C GLN A 187 -9.20 13.35 -11.56
N ARG A 188 -9.31 13.04 -10.27
CA ARG A 188 -10.48 13.42 -9.47
C ARG A 188 -10.60 14.93 -9.29
N GLN A 189 -9.52 15.62 -8.94
CA GLN A 189 -9.50 17.08 -8.76
C GLN A 189 -9.71 17.84 -10.07
N ALA A 190 -9.33 17.26 -11.22
CA ALA A 190 -9.62 17.82 -12.53
C ALA A 190 -11.12 17.81 -12.88
N ASN A 191 -11.92 16.96 -12.22
CA ASN A 191 -13.38 16.88 -12.40
C ASN A 191 -14.14 17.20 -11.09
N PRO A 192 -14.38 18.49 -10.80
CA PRO A 192 -14.96 18.93 -9.52
C PRO A 192 -16.43 18.57 -9.33
N GLN A 193 -17.10 17.97 -10.32
CA GLN A 193 -18.50 17.55 -10.18
C GLN A 193 -18.66 16.27 -9.35
N LYS A 194 -17.59 15.51 -9.13
CA LYS A 194 -17.61 14.31 -8.29
C LYS A 194 -17.00 14.62 -6.93
N ALA A 195 -17.84 14.59 -5.89
CA ALA A 195 -17.35 14.63 -4.51
C ALA A 195 -16.53 13.37 -4.19
N TRP A 196 -15.54 13.53 -3.31
CA TRP A 196 -14.84 12.42 -2.68
C TRP A 196 -15.76 11.75 -1.66
N ASP A 197 -15.84 10.42 -1.72
CA ASP A 197 -16.43 9.59 -0.68
C ASP A 197 -15.32 8.90 0.13
N SER A 198 -15.59 8.56 1.39
CA SER A 198 -14.69 7.79 2.26
C SER A 198 -14.30 6.45 1.62
N HIS A 199 -15.20 5.85 0.84
CA HIS A 199 -14.90 4.63 0.09
C HIS A 199 -13.83 4.84 -0.99
N ASP A 200 -13.75 6.02 -1.59
CA ASP A 200 -12.73 6.32 -2.61
C ASP A 200 -11.31 6.27 -2.03
N LEU A 201 -11.11 6.57 -0.74
CA LEU A 201 -9.79 6.49 -0.09
C LEU A 201 -9.24 5.06 -0.08
N ASN A 202 -10.09 4.11 0.30
CA ASN A 202 -9.70 2.71 0.39
C ASN A 202 -9.31 2.18 -0.99
N ASP A 203 -10.07 2.53 -2.02
CA ASP A 203 -9.78 2.14 -3.40
C ASP A 203 -8.49 2.79 -3.91
N VAL A 204 -8.32 4.10 -3.71
CA VAL A 204 -7.10 4.81 -4.12
C VAL A 204 -5.88 4.22 -3.42
N THR A 205 -5.97 3.94 -2.13
CA THR A 205 -4.87 3.34 -1.35
C THR A 205 -4.54 1.95 -1.85
N ALA A 206 -5.55 1.11 -2.11
CA ALA A 206 -5.36 -0.24 -2.63
C ALA A 206 -4.74 -0.21 -4.04
N LEU A 207 -5.24 0.64 -4.93
CA LEU A 207 -4.74 0.77 -6.30
C LEU A 207 -3.34 1.39 -6.36
N ALA A 208 -3.03 2.35 -5.49
CA ALA A 208 -1.70 2.94 -5.38
C ALA A 208 -0.64 1.88 -5.05
N ILE A 209 -1.01 0.82 -4.33
CA ILE A 209 -0.13 -0.30 -4.04
C ILE A 209 -0.21 -1.39 -5.11
N ALA A 210 -1.40 -1.77 -5.59
CA ALA A 210 -1.53 -2.86 -6.55
C ALA A 210 -0.89 -2.52 -7.90
N VAL A 211 -1.10 -1.31 -8.40
CA VAL A 211 -0.72 -0.96 -9.77
C VAL A 211 0.79 -1.01 -10.00
N PRO A 212 1.68 -0.48 -9.14
CA PRO A 212 3.13 -0.55 -9.40
C PRO A 212 3.75 -1.95 -9.36
N TYR A 213 3.06 -2.94 -8.80
CA TYR A 213 3.65 -4.23 -8.47
C TYR A 213 2.96 -5.43 -9.11
N CYS A 214 1.79 -5.26 -9.70
CA CYS A 214 1.05 -6.32 -10.39
C CYS A 214 1.06 -6.10 -11.90
N ASP A 215 1.34 -7.17 -12.66
CA ASP A 215 1.27 -7.14 -14.14
C ASP A 215 -0.15 -6.84 -14.65
N VAL A 216 -1.16 -7.29 -13.91
CA VAL A 216 -2.57 -7.12 -14.24
C VAL A 216 -3.33 -6.68 -12.99
N VAL A 217 -4.06 -5.56 -13.09
CA VAL A 217 -4.97 -5.09 -12.04
C VAL A 217 -6.39 -5.02 -12.59
N VAL A 218 -7.31 -5.74 -11.95
CA VAL A 218 -8.73 -5.71 -12.27
C VAL A 218 -9.46 -4.83 -11.27
N THR A 219 -10.11 -3.77 -11.73
CA THR A 219 -10.80 -2.80 -10.87
C THR A 219 -12.03 -2.21 -11.56
N GLU A 220 -12.88 -1.48 -10.87
CA GLU A 220 -14.06 -0.90 -11.50
C GLU A 220 -13.75 0.02 -12.69
N ARG A 221 -14.76 0.20 -13.56
CA ARG A 221 -14.66 0.96 -14.82
C ARG A 221 -14.19 2.40 -14.60
N SER A 222 -14.62 3.04 -13.51
CA SER A 222 -14.22 4.40 -13.12
C SER A 222 -12.71 4.51 -12.89
N TRP A 223 -12.16 3.67 -12.00
CA TRP A 223 -10.73 3.67 -11.70
C TRP A 223 -9.89 3.27 -12.90
N THR A 224 -10.33 2.27 -13.66
CA THR A 224 -9.66 1.87 -14.89
C THR A 224 -9.56 3.02 -15.88
N SER A 225 -10.66 3.77 -16.09
CA SER A 225 -10.67 4.94 -16.96
C SER A 225 -9.69 6.01 -16.48
N MET A 226 -9.70 6.35 -15.18
CA MET A 226 -8.80 7.37 -14.61
C MET A 226 -7.32 6.97 -14.76
N LEU A 227 -6.97 5.72 -14.47
CA LEU A 227 -5.59 5.22 -14.59
C LEU A 227 -5.10 5.26 -16.04
N ASN A 228 -5.94 4.85 -16.99
CA ASN A 228 -5.61 4.86 -18.41
C ASN A 228 -5.46 6.29 -18.95
N VAL A 229 -6.36 7.21 -18.58
CA VAL A 229 -6.25 8.63 -18.96
C VAL A 229 -4.96 9.26 -18.40
N ALA A 230 -4.60 8.91 -17.17
CA ALA A 230 -3.36 9.35 -16.53
C ALA A 230 -2.10 8.63 -17.06
N LYS A 231 -2.24 7.68 -17.99
CA LYS A 231 -1.16 6.85 -18.55
C LYS A 231 -0.35 6.11 -17.48
N VAL A 232 -0.99 5.78 -16.37
CA VAL A 232 -0.36 5.03 -15.28
C VAL A 232 0.10 3.63 -15.74
N PRO A 233 -0.73 2.82 -16.44
CA PRO A 233 -0.31 1.47 -16.84
C PRO A 233 0.89 1.49 -17.81
N ALA A 234 0.99 2.50 -18.66
CA ALA A 234 2.11 2.66 -19.59
C ALA A 234 3.45 2.91 -18.88
N ARG A 235 3.45 3.57 -17.72
CA ARG A 235 4.67 3.78 -16.92
C ARG A 235 5.27 2.47 -16.43
N PHE A 236 4.41 1.53 -16.04
CA PHE A 236 4.82 0.27 -15.42
C PHE A 236 4.78 -0.91 -16.40
N SER A 237 4.34 -0.70 -17.64
CA SER A 237 4.12 -1.77 -18.63
C SER A 237 3.14 -2.84 -18.14
N HIS A 238 2.04 -2.39 -17.54
CA HIS A 238 1.02 -3.25 -16.94
C HIS A 238 -0.33 -3.11 -17.63
N MET A 239 -1.22 -4.07 -17.38
CA MET A 239 -2.61 -4.03 -17.80
C MET A 239 -3.51 -3.59 -16.64
N VAL A 240 -4.38 -2.62 -16.87
CA VAL A 240 -5.46 -2.28 -15.93
C VAL A 240 -6.78 -2.34 -16.67
N THR A 241 -7.69 -3.21 -16.23
CA THR A 241 -8.93 -3.57 -16.92
C THR A 241 -10.12 -3.65 -15.95
N PRO A 242 -11.37 -3.40 -16.40
CA PRO A 242 -12.53 -3.66 -15.58
C PRO A 242 -13.12 -5.07 -15.73
N SER A 243 -12.46 -5.93 -16.50
CA SER A 243 -13.02 -7.20 -16.95
C SER A 243 -12.03 -8.32 -16.67
N LEU A 244 -12.50 -9.36 -15.97
CA LEU A 244 -11.73 -10.59 -15.79
C LEU A 244 -11.53 -11.34 -17.12
N ARG A 245 -12.36 -11.09 -18.14
CA ARG A 245 -12.21 -11.77 -19.44
C ARG A 245 -10.93 -11.35 -20.14
N ASP A 246 -10.56 -10.08 -20.04
CA ASP A 246 -9.35 -9.53 -20.66
C ASP A 246 -8.09 -10.21 -20.08
N VAL A 247 -8.17 -10.65 -18.82
CA VAL A 247 -7.11 -11.44 -18.15
C VAL A 247 -7.06 -12.86 -18.71
N MET A 248 -8.21 -13.50 -18.93
CA MET A 248 -8.28 -14.83 -19.54
C MET A 248 -7.72 -14.81 -20.97
N ASP A 249 -8.08 -13.79 -21.75
CA ASP A 249 -7.59 -13.59 -23.11
C ASP A 249 -6.06 -13.41 -23.14
N LEU A 250 -5.50 -12.67 -22.17
CA LEU A 250 -4.05 -12.51 -22.00
C LEU A 250 -3.35 -13.83 -21.65
N LEU A 251 -3.97 -14.66 -20.83
CA LEU A 251 -3.42 -15.95 -20.38
C LEU A 251 -3.59 -17.07 -21.42
N GLY A 252 -4.35 -16.83 -22.49
CA GLY A 252 -4.57 -17.81 -23.56
C GLY A 252 -5.40 -19.03 -23.14
N THR A 253 -6.26 -18.86 -22.13
CA THR A 253 -7.11 -19.90 -21.54
C THR A 253 -8.58 -19.70 -21.85
#